data_AF-A0A355REU2-F1
#
_entry.id   AF-A0A355REU2-F1
#
_cell.length_a   1.000
_cell.length_b   1.000
_cell.length_c   1.000
_cell.angle_alpha   90.00
_cell.angle_beta   90.00
_cell.angle_gamma   90.00
#
_symmetry.space_group_name_H-M   'P 1'
#
loop_
_entity.id
_entity.type
_entity.pdbx_description
1 polymer ?
#
loop_
_entity_poly.entity_id
_entity_poly.type
_entity_poly.pdbx_seq_one_letter_code
_entity_poly.pdbx_strand_id
1 'polypeptide(L)'
;SVIRVANAQGLTNIGDRPAMSFSEDFAQFSAVIPSCFFLLGNGTDGPHGQALHRSNYDFNDALLPVGANFWAALVRDRLPKR
;
A
#
# COMPACT_ATOMS: atom_id res chain seq x y z
N SER A 1 1.33 2.87 -13.42
CA SER A 1 1.55 3.52 -12.11
C SER A 1 0.84 2.72 -11.03
N VAL A 2 1.16 2.93 -9.75
CA VAL A 2 0.49 2.25 -8.62
C VAL A 2 -1.03 2.44 -8.70
N ILE A 3 -1.51 3.67 -8.91
CA ILE A 3 -2.93 4.00 -9.10
C ILE A 3 -3.55 3.25 -10.29
N ARG A 4 -2.85 3.21 -11.44
CA ARG A 4 -3.36 2.48 -12.62
C ARG A 4 -3.54 0.99 -12.35
N VAL A 5 -2.60 0.36 -11.65
CA VAL A 5 -2.69 -1.07 -11.29
C VAL A 5 -3.83 -1.28 -10.29
N ALA A 6 -3.99 -0.38 -9.31
CA ALA A 6 -5.10 -0.45 -8.35
C ALA A 6 -6.45 -0.38 -9.07
N ASN A 7 -6.62 0.57 -9.99
CA ASN A 7 -7.83 0.70 -10.81
C ASN A 7 -8.08 -0.56 -11.67
N ALA A 8 -7.04 -1.13 -12.28
CA ALA A 8 -7.15 -2.35 -13.07
C ALA A 8 -7.49 -3.60 -12.23
N GLN A 9 -7.30 -3.55 -10.92
CA GLN A 9 -7.71 -4.59 -9.97
C GLN A 9 -9.06 -4.27 -9.29
N GLY A 10 -9.73 -3.17 -9.68
CA GLY A 10 -11.00 -2.75 -9.07
C GLY A 10 -10.86 -2.25 -7.63
N LEU A 11 -9.66 -1.87 -7.20
CA LEU A 11 -9.40 -1.42 -5.84
C LEU A 11 -9.67 0.08 -5.69
N THR A 12 -10.40 0.44 -4.62
CA THR A 12 -10.50 1.83 -4.17
C THR A 12 -9.13 2.35 -3.74
N ASN A 13 -8.81 3.59 -4.12
CA ASN A 13 -7.54 4.20 -3.76
C ASN A 13 -7.67 5.71 -3.54
N ILE A 14 -6.73 6.27 -2.77
CA ILE A 14 -6.56 7.71 -2.57
C ILE A 14 -5.27 8.09 -3.31
N GLY A 15 -5.42 8.68 -4.49
CA GLY A 15 -4.28 8.99 -5.36
C GLY A 15 -3.43 10.19 -4.92
N ASP A 16 -3.98 11.07 -4.10
CA ASP A 16 -3.32 12.28 -3.59
C ASP A 16 -3.49 12.36 -2.06
N ARG A 17 -2.83 11.43 -1.37
CA ARG A 17 -2.89 11.38 0.09
C ARG A 17 -1.97 12.47 0.66
N PRO A 18 -2.45 13.30 1.61
CA PRO A 18 -1.58 14.22 2.34
C PRO A 18 -0.42 13.49 3.00
N ALA A 19 0.72 14.18 3.13
CA ALA A 19 1.89 13.63 3.79
C ALA A 19 1.54 13.13 5.20
N MET A 20 2.02 11.93 5.52
CA MET A 20 1.84 11.35 6.84
C MET A 20 2.95 11.84 7.78
N SER A 21 2.63 12.01 9.06
CA SER A 21 3.58 12.52 10.07
C SER A 21 4.61 11.50 10.55
N PHE A 22 4.49 10.22 10.14
CA PHE A 22 5.46 9.19 10.49
C PHE A 22 6.68 9.24 9.56
N SER A 23 7.84 8.85 10.09
CA SER A 23 9.05 8.59 9.32
C SER A 23 9.10 7.13 8.88
N GLU A 24 9.66 6.86 7.71
CA GLU A 24 9.91 5.50 7.22
C GLU A 24 11.26 5.46 6.47
N ASP A 25 12.08 4.45 6.74
CA ASP A 25 13.43 4.37 6.17
C ASP A 25 13.43 4.11 4.66
N PHE A 26 12.32 3.61 4.11
CA PHE A 26 12.09 3.50 2.67
C PHE A 26 12.32 4.83 1.94
N ALA A 27 12.14 5.98 2.61
CA ALA A 27 12.42 7.30 2.04
C ALA A 27 13.86 7.42 1.54
N GLN A 28 14.82 6.69 2.11
CA GLN A 28 16.22 6.68 1.65
C GLN A 28 16.35 6.16 0.21
N PHE A 29 15.48 5.24 -0.24
CA PHE A 29 15.49 4.79 -1.63
C PHE A 29 15.11 5.90 -2.61
N SER A 30 14.23 6.83 -2.20
CA SER A 30 13.82 7.95 -3.05
C SER A 30 14.95 8.93 -3.37
N ALA A 31 16.02 8.94 -2.57
CA ALA A 31 17.22 9.73 -2.84
C ALA A 31 18.11 9.13 -3.94
N VAL A 32 17.89 7.86 -4.31
CA VAL A 32 18.74 7.10 -5.26
C VAL A 32 18.03 6.81 -6.58
N ILE A 33 16.76 6.42 -6.53
CA ILE A 33 15.99 5.94 -7.68
C ILE A 33 14.53 6.43 -7.55
N PRO A 34 13.84 6.78 -8.65
CA PRO A 34 12.40 7.04 -8.62
C PRO A 34 11.64 5.90 -7.92
N SER A 35 11.10 6.19 -6.75
CA SER A 35 10.43 5.22 -5.88
C SER A 35 9.00 5.68 -5.59
N CYS A 36 8.18 4.74 -5.13
CA CYS A 36 6.79 5.01 -4.77
C CYS A 36 6.45 4.16 -3.55
N PHE A 37 6.16 4.84 -2.43
CA PHE A 37 5.62 4.23 -1.22
C PHE A 37 4.11 4.47 -1.19
N PHE A 38 3.34 3.44 -0.83
CA PHE A 38 1.89 3.55 -0.70
C PHE A 38 1.43 2.77 0.53
N LEU A 39 0.25 3.13 1.03
CA LEU A 39 -0.38 2.49 2.19
C LEU A 39 -1.47 1.53 1.72
N LEU A 40 -1.56 0.36 2.36
CA LEU A 40 -2.68 -0.55 2.23
C LEU A 40 -3.68 -0.28 3.36
N GLY A 41 -4.95 -0.03 3.02
CA GLY A 41 -5.97 0.34 4.00
C GLY A 41 -6.39 -0.85 4.86
N ASN A 42 -6.01 -0.84 6.15
CA ASN A 42 -6.37 -1.89 7.12
C ASN A 42 -7.87 -1.88 7.50
N GLY A 43 -8.43 -0.67 7.61
CA GLY A 43 -9.80 -0.37 8.02
C GLY A 43 -9.86 1.04 8.60
N THR A 44 -11.08 1.60 8.71
CA THR A 44 -11.30 2.92 9.32
C THR A 44 -11.95 2.83 10.71
N ASP A 45 -12.57 1.69 11.02
CA ASP A 45 -13.42 1.50 12.19
C ASP A 45 -13.13 0.16 12.89
N GLY A 46 -13.56 0.05 14.14
CA GLY A 46 -13.46 -1.20 14.92
C GLY A 46 -12.01 -1.64 15.19
N PRO A 47 -11.76 -2.97 15.29
CA PRO A 47 -10.43 -3.52 15.52
C PRO A 47 -9.41 -3.14 14.43
N HIS A 48 -9.84 -3.05 13.17
CA HIS A 48 -8.95 -2.77 12.04
C HIS A 48 -8.69 -1.27 11.79
N GLY A 49 -9.43 -0.39 12.47
CA GLY A 49 -9.20 1.07 12.46
C GLY A 49 -8.19 1.57 13.49
N GLN A 50 -7.60 0.68 14.29
CA GLN A 50 -6.63 1.06 15.31
C GLN A 50 -5.34 1.59 14.68
N ALA A 51 -4.77 2.62 15.30
CA ALA A 51 -3.49 3.19 14.87
C ALA A 51 -2.35 2.17 15.07
N LEU A 52 -1.35 2.25 14.19
CA LEU A 52 -0.09 1.53 14.36
C LEU A 52 0.53 1.84 15.74
N HIS A 53 1.25 0.89 16.31
CA HIS A 53 1.86 0.92 17.65
C HIS A 53 0.91 0.87 18.85
N ARG A 54 -0.41 0.72 18.66
CA ARG A 54 -1.30 0.39 19.78
C ARG A 54 -1.16 -1.08 20.16
N SER A 55 -1.25 -1.37 21.47
CA SER A 55 -1.15 -2.74 22.00
C SER A 55 -2.28 -3.66 21.53
N ASN A 56 -3.41 -3.08 21.14
CA ASN A 56 -4.58 -3.76 20.59
C ASN A 56 -4.70 -3.57 19.07
N TYR A 57 -3.61 -3.24 18.37
CA TYR A 57 -3.61 -3.20 16.92
C TYR A 57 -3.93 -4.60 16.36
N ASP A 58 -4.92 -4.65 15.49
CA ASP A 58 -5.40 -5.88 14.86
C ASP A 58 -5.26 -5.78 13.33
N PHE A 59 -4.36 -6.59 12.78
CA PHE A 59 -4.11 -6.64 11.35
C PHE A 59 -5.25 -7.40 10.66
N ASN A 60 -5.82 -6.81 9.62
CA ASN A 60 -6.92 -7.44 8.89
C ASN A 60 -6.39 -8.52 7.93
N ASP A 61 -6.40 -9.78 8.37
CA ASP A 61 -5.93 -10.92 7.58
C ASP A 61 -6.62 -11.09 6.22
N ALA A 62 -7.84 -10.55 6.06
CA ALA A 62 -8.53 -10.55 4.77
C ALA A 62 -7.78 -9.74 3.69
N LEU A 63 -6.83 -8.89 4.09
CA LEU A 63 -5.99 -8.10 3.19
C LEU A 63 -4.75 -8.84 2.70
N LEU A 64 -4.37 -9.96 3.31
CA LEU A 64 -3.24 -10.78 2.83
C LEU A 64 -3.37 -11.14 1.34
N PRO A 65 -4.50 -11.71 0.87
CA PRO A 65 -4.66 -12.00 -0.56
C PRO A 65 -4.76 -10.72 -1.42
N VAL A 66 -5.33 -9.64 -0.90
CA VAL A 66 -5.45 -8.36 -1.63
C VAL A 66 -4.07 -7.77 -1.90
N GLY A 67 -3.23 -7.66 -0.86
CA GLY A 67 -1.87 -7.13 -0.96
C GLY A 67 -0.98 -7.99 -1.85
N ALA A 68 -1.01 -9.31 -1.66
CA ALA A 68 -0.22 -10.24 -2.48
C ALA A 68 -0.58 -10.16 -3.97
N ASN A 69 -1.88 -10.18 -4.29
CA ASN A 69 -2.35 -10.08 -5.66
C ASN A 69 -2.02 -8.72 -6.29
N PHE A 70 -2.16 -7.64 -5.52
CA PHE A 70 -1.79 -6.29 -5.98
C PHE A 70 -0.30 -6.21 -6.34
N TRP A 71 0.60 -6.67 -5.47
CA TRP A 71 2.03 -6.68 -5.75
C TRP A 71 2.37 -7.53 -6.96
N ALA A 72 1.78 -8.72 -7.09
CA ALA A 72 1.98 -9.57 -8.26
C ALA A 72 1.48 -8.90 -9.56
N ALA A 73 0.35 -8.20 -9.51
CA ALA A 73 -0.15 -7.41 -10.63
C ALA A 73 0.77 -6.23 -10.96
N LEU A 74 1.29 -5.53 -9.95
CA LEU A 74 2.20 -4.41 -10.12
C LEU A 74 3.52 -4.86 -10.75
N VAL A 75 4.12 -5.96 -10.29
CA VAL A 75 5.35 -6.50 -10.88
C VAL A 75 5.12 -6.90 -12.34
N ARG A 76 4.04 -7.62 -12.65
CA ARG A 76 3.68 -7.99 -14.04
C ARG A 76 3.46 -6.78 -14.94
N ASP A 77 2.92 -5.70 -14.38
CA ASP A 77 2.70 -4.45 -15.10
C ASP A 77 4.00 -3.68 -15.39
N ARG A 78 4.98 -3.77 -14.49
CA ARG A 78 6.25 -3.03 -14.61
C ARG A 78 7.31 -3.75 -15.40
N LEU A 79 7.25 -5.08 -15.45
CA LEU A 79 8.20 -5.89 -16.20
C LEU A 79 7.70 -6.18 -17.61
N PRO A 80 8.60 -6.34 -18.60
CA PRO A 80 8.24 -6.79 -19.92
C PRO A 80 7.55 -8.16 -19.88
N LYS A 81 6.57 -8.38 -20.77
CA LYS A 81 6.08 -9.72 -21.03
C LYS A 81 7.20 -10.50 -21.73
N ARG A 82 7.53 -11.67 -21.19
CA ARG A 82 8.37 -12.66 -21.88
C ARG A 82 7.62 -13.25 -23.07
#